data_AF-A0AA88YLW7-F1
#
_entry.id   AF-A0AA88YLW7-F1
#
_cell.length_a   1.000
_cell.length_b   1.000
_cell.length_c   1.000
_cell.angle_alpha   90.00
_cell.angle_beta   90.00
_cell.angle_gamma   90.00
#
_symmetry.space_group_name_H-M   'P 1'
#
loop_
_entity.id
_entity.type
_entity.pdbx_description
1 polymer ?
#
loop_
_entity_poly.entity_id
_entity_poly.type
_entity_poly.pdbx_seq_one_letter_code
_entity_poly.pdbx_strand_id
1 'polypeptide(L)'
;MEILRDPVSKSQWKTVTLRAVYAYWGRRIKQQALTYSSLEYLSVGHYNPGKIHPLLRITETQTQSREVNRLPVKTKLVTGTYSLQSTRAAFNNLDVDPTCLLCKTSAETLEHFILHCTKLQHVRVQILCDIASACGENINFSQLCTSDQLRIILDVYSTVDVVHNKNTEYLAEIDRHTRRLCHALHCECKKLFALLPTRRRYGL
;
A
#
# COMPACT_ATOMS: atom_id res chain seq x y z
N MET A 1 -11.24 54.66 5.73
CA MET A 1 -10.23 53.60 5.95
C MET A 1 -10.53 52.95 7.30
N GLU A 2 -11.30 51.86 7.29
CA GLU A 2 -11.93 51.30 8.51
C GLU A 2 -11.56 49.81 8.69
N ILE A 3 -10.29 49.45 8.41
CA ILE A 3 -9.82 48.05 8.37
C ILE A 3 -9.03 47.63 9.64
N LEU A 4 -8.84 48.53 10.62
CA LEU A 4 -7.94 48.28 11.78
C LEU A 4 -8.61 48.36 13.16
N ARG A 5 -9.95 48.27 13.26
CA ARG A 5 -10.60 48.35 14.59
C ARG A 5 -10.45 47.08 15.43
N ASP A 6 -10.09 45.95 14.84
CA ASP A 6 -9.82 44.72 15.58
C ASP A 6 -8.76 43.85 14.85
N PRO A 7 -7.46 44.00 15.16
CA PRO A 7 -6.42 43.22 14.51
C PRO A 7 -6.53 41.75 14.89
N VAL A 8 -6.59 40.89 13.88
CA VAL A 8 -6.61 39.44 14.03
C VAL A 8 -5.41 38.99 14.87
N SER A 9 -5.67 38.19 15.91
CA SER A 9 -4.58 37.65 16.74
C SER A 9 -3.65 36.76 15.91
N LYS A 10 -2.38 36.67 16.34
CA LYS A 10 -1.38 35.80 15.69
C LYS A 10 -1.83 34.34 15.58
N SER A 11 -2.58 33.82 16.56
CA SER A 11 -3.11 32.45 16.55
C SER A 11 -4.23 32.25 15.52
N GLN A 12 -5.15 33.21 15.41
CA GLN A 12 -6.19 33.22 14.38
C GLN A 12 -5.55 33.32 12.99
N TRP A 13 -4.59 34.21 12.78
CA TRP A 13 -3.87 34.33 11.51
C TRP A 13 -3.17 33.03 11.11
N LYS A 14 -2.47 32.38 12.05
CA LYS A 14 -1.86 31.05 11.85
C LYS A 14 -2.90 30.01 11.46
N THR A 15 -4.05 30.00 12.12
CA THR A 15 -5.14 29.04 11.83
C THR A 15 -5.71 29.23 10.43
N VAL A 16 -5.97 30.48 10.02
CA VAL A 16 -6.45 30.82 8.68
C VAL A 16 -5.42 30.41 7.63
N THR A 17 -4.15 30.77 7.85
CA THR A 17 -3.05 30.42 6.95
C THR A 17 -2.89 28.91 6.80
N LEU A 18 -2.85 28.16 7.91
CA LEU A 18 -2.74 26.70 7.89
C LEU A 18 -3.92 26.05 7.18
N ARG A 19 -5.14 26.53 7.41
CA ARG A 19 -6.35 26.03 6.72
C ARG A 19 -6.24 26.21 5.21
N ALA A 20 -5.79 27.38 4.74
CA ALA A 20 -5.60 27.66 3.32
C ALA A 20 -4.53 26.75 2.71
N VAL A 21 -3.39 26.59 3.39
CA VAL A 21 -2.30 25.70 2.97
C VAL A 21 -2.78 24.24 2.88
N TYR A 22 -3.49 23.75 3.90
CA TYR A 22 -4.03 22.39 3.90
C TYR A 22 -5.09 22.18 2.81
N ALA A 23 -5.99 23.14 2.60
CA ALA A 23 -6.98 23.04 1.53
C ALA A 23 -6.32 22.98 0.14
N TYR A 24 -5.29 23.79 -0.10
CA TYR A 24 -4.54 23.78 -1.35
C TYR A 24 -3.84 22.44 -1.58
N TRP A 25 -3.02 21.97 -0.63
CA TRP A 25 -2.26 20.73 -0.78
C TRP A 25 -3.15 19.49 -0.80
N GLY A 26 -4.22 19.48 0.00
CA GLY A 26 -5.21 18.39 -0.02
C GLY A 26 -5.85 18.23 -1.40
N ARG A 27 -6.24 19.33 -2.06
CA ARG A 27 -6.77 19.28 -3.44
C ARG A 27 -5.69 18.86 -4.44
N ARG A 28 -4.51 19.46 -4.37
CA ARG A 28 -3.41 19.19 -5.31
C ARG A 28 -2.97 17.73 -5.29
N ILE A 29 -2.79 17.15 -4.10
CA ILE A 29 -2.39 15.74 -3.96
C ILE A 29 -3.49 14.80 -4.48
N LYS A 30 -4.76 15.08 -4.20
CA LYS A 30 -5.89 14.33 -4.76
C LYS A 30 -5.89 14.36 -6.29
N GLN A 31 -5.74 15.53 -6.88
CA GLN A 31 -5.68 15.68 -8.34
C GLN A 31 -4.49 14.96 -8.95
N GLN A 32 -3.31 15.10 -8.35
CA GLN A 32 -2.11 14.41 -8.85
C GLN A 32 -2.27 12.90 -8.75
N ALA A 33 -2.75 12.38 -7.63
CA ALA A 33 -2.90 10.94 -7.45
C ALA A 33 -3.85 10.29 -8.48
N LEU A 34 -4.90 10.99 -8.91
CA LEU A 34 -5.78 10.53 -10.00
C LEU A 34 -5.07 10.36 -11.35
N THR A 35 -3.95 11.07 -11.57
CA THR A 35 -3.16 10.95 -12.81
C THR A 35 -2.16 9.79 -12.77
N TYR A 36 -1.91 9.18 -11.61
CA TYR A 36 -0.97 8.06 -11.45
C TYR A 36 -1.73 6.75 -11.28
N SER A 37 -1.79 5.93 -12.32
CA SER A 37 -2.35 4.58 -12.24
C SER A 37 -1.65 3.71 -11.18
N SER A 38 -0.37 3.97 -10.89
CA SER A 38 0.38 3.28 -9.84
C SER A 38 -0.15 3.52 -8.41
N LEU A 39 -1.01 4.52 -8.22
CA LEU A 39 -1.63 4.86 -6.94
C LEU A 39 -3.10 4.40 -6.85
N GLU A 40 -3.58 3.56 -7.77
CA GLU A 40 -4.97 3.09 -7.81
C GLU A 40 -5.44 2.47 -6.49
N TYR A 41 -4.55 1.79 -5.77
CA TYR A 41 -4.86 1.14 -4.49
C TYR A 41 -4.70 2.06 -3.28
N LEU A 42 -4.18 3.28 -3.44
CA LEU A 42 -3.99 4.22 -2.34
C LEU A 42 -5.23 5.12 -2.22
N SER A 43 -5.92 5.06 -1.08
CA SER A 43 -7.03 5.95 -0.79
C SER A 43 -6.59 7.36 -0.43
N VAL A 44 -6.48 8.17 -1.48
CA VAL A 44 -6.23 9.60 -1.38
C VAL A 44 -7.37 10.34 -0.64
N GLY A 45 -8.55 9.73 -0.55
CA GLY A 45 -9.67 10.23 0.25
C GLY A 45 -9.32 10.45 1.73
N HIS A 46 -8.49 9.58 2.28
CA HIS A 46 -8.09 9.60 3.70
C HIS A 46 -6.87 10.47 3.99
N TYR A 47 -6.27 11.06 2.96
CA TYR A 47 -5.18 12.01 3.14
C TYR A 47 -5.69 13.32 3.72
N ASN A 48 -5.12 13.70 4.87
CA ASN A 48 -5.37 14.97 5.53
C ASN A 48 -4.03 15.66 5.81
N PRO A 49 -3.72 16.79 5.15
CA PRO A 49 -2.48 17.52 5.37
C PRO A 49 -2.22 17.81 6.86
N GLY A 50 -0.97 17.63 7.29
CA GLY A 50 -0.58 17.75 8.69
C GLY A 50 -0.87 16.51 9.55
N LYS A 51 -1.49 15.46 8.99
CA LYS A 51 -1.65 14.16 9.67
C LYS A 51 -0.88 13.06 8.94
N ILE A 52 -0.41 12.08 9.70
CA ILE A 52 0.22 10.87 9.17
C ILE A 52 -0.86 10.02 8.49
N HIS A 53 -0.57 9.54 7.28
CA HIS A 53 -1.47 8.65 6.54
C HIS A 53 -1.70 7.34 7.33
N PRO A 54 -2.93 6.79 7.39
CA PRO A 54 -3.21 5.54 8.12
C PRO A 54 -2.28 4.38 7.76
N LEU A 55 -1.94 4.23 6.48
CA LEU A 55 -0.94 3.25 6.00
C LEU A 55 0.39 3.30 6.77
N LEU A 56 0.86 4.51 7.09
CA LEU A 56 2.15 4.76 7.76
C LEU A 56 2.03 4.83 9.28
N ARG A 57 0.82 4.71 9.82
CA ARG A 57 0.60 4.78 11.26
C ARG A 57 1.07 3.48 11.90
N ILE A 58 2.06 3.59 12.78
CA ILE A 58 2.48 2.53 13.68
C ILE A 58 1.79 2.82 15.01
N THR A 59 0.94 1.93 15.48
CA THR A 59 0.30 2.09 16.79
C THR A 59 1.33 1.84 17.90
N GLU A 60 1.08 2.32 19.12
CA GLU A 60 1.97 2.08 20.27
C GLU A 60 2.17 0.58 20.53
N THR A 61 1.13 -0.22 20.28
CA THR A 61 1.15 -1.69 20.33
C THR A 61 1.99 -2.35 19.22
N GLN A 62 2.34 -1.60 18.17
CA GLN A 62 3.16 -2.01 17.03
C GLN A 62 4.59 -1.45 17.08
N THR A 63 5.02 -0.86 18.20
CA THR A 63 6.39 -0.32 18.38
C THR A 63 7.49 -1.38 18.32
N GLN A 64 7.13 -2.66 18.15
CA GLN A 64 8.08 -3.73 17.87
C GLN A 64 8.85 -3.44 16.57
N SER A 65 10.18 -3.52 16.63
CA SER A 65 11.11 -3.34 15.49
C SER A 65 10.68 -4.10 14.22
N ARG A 66 10.00 -5.24 14.38
CA ARG A 66 9.48 -6.05 13.26
C ARG A 66 8.44 -5.32 12.41
N GLU A 67 7.51 -4.55 13.00
CA GLU A 67 6.47 -3.84 12.23
C GLU A 67 7.06 -2.67 11.44
N VAL A 68 8.01 -1.95 12.05
CA VAL A 68 8.76 -0.88 11.38
C VAL A 68 9.44 -1.39 10.12
N ASN A 69 10.03 -2.58 10.15
CA ASN A 69 10.71 -3.18 8.99
C ASN A 69 9.76 -3.66 7.88
N ARG A 70 8.49 -3.96 8.22
CA ARG A 70 7.48 -4.40 7.25
C ARG A 70 6.89 -3.25 6.45
N LEU A 71 6.77 -2.08 7.08
CA LEU A 71 6.11 -0.91 6.51
C LEU A 71 6.70 -0.46 5.16
N PRO A 72 8.04 -0.34 4.96
CA PRO A 72 8.61 0.10 3.69
C PRO A 72 8.22 -0.78 2.51
N VAL A 73 8.09 -2.09 2.70
CA VAL A 73 7.71 -3.02 1.64
C VAL A 73 6.27 -2.77 1.21
N LYS A 74 5.34 -2.70 2.18
CA LYS A 74 3.93 -2.42 1.89
C LYS A 74 3.76 -1.05 1.23
N THR A 75 4.42 -0.02 1.73
CA THR A 75 4.40 1.32 1.13
C THR A 75 4.89 1.31 -0.32
N LYS A 76 5.98 0.58 -0.63
CA LYS A 76 6.46 0.44 -2.01
C LYS A 76 5.44 -0.24 -2.92
N LEU A 77 4.75 -1.28 -2.44
CA LEU A 77 3.72 -1.98 -3.21
C LEU A 77 2.50 -1.07 -3.47
N VAL A 78 2.01 -0.38 -2.44
CA VAL A 78 0.85 0.53 -2.55
C VAL A 78 1.12 1.72 -3.46
N THR A 79 2.36 2.24 -3.44
CA THR A 79 2.76 3.39 -4.26
C THR A 79 3.21 3.01 -5.67
N GLY A 80 3.24 1.71 -5.99
CA GLY A 80 3.76 1.18 -7.25
C GLY A 80 5.27 1.39 -7.46
N THR A 81 6.03 1.69 -6.40
CA THR A 81 7.50 1.85 -6.46
C THR A 81 8.26 0.55 -6.17
N TYR A 82 7.54 -0.55 -5.92
CA TYR A 82 8.13 -1.88 -5.79
C TYR A 82 8.59 -2.40 -7.16
N SER A 83 9.84 -2.88 -7.24
CA SER A 83 10.48 -3.24 -8.52
C SER A 83 10.05 -4.61 -9.05
N LEU A 84 8.86 -4.69 -9.61
CA LEU A 84 8.38 -5.86 -10.37
C LEU A 84 8.88 -5.83 -11.83
N GLN A 85 8.89 -6.98 -12.52
CA GLN A 85 9.28 -7.00 -13.96
C GLN A 85 8.36 -6.12 -14.81
N SER A 86 7.05 -6.11 -14.56
CA SER A 86 6.11 -5.24 -15.29
C SER A 86 6.45 -3.76 -15.13
N THR A 87 6.77 -3.33 -13.90
CA THR A 87 7.23 -1.97 -13.60
C THR A 87 8.52 -1.65 -14.36
N ARG A 88 9.51 -2.56 -14.35
CA ARG A 88 10.78 -2.37 -15.05
C ARG A 88 10.59 -2.25 -16.56
N ALA A 89 9.76 -3.11 -17.14
CA ALA A 89 9.43 -3.07 -18.57
C ALA A 89 8.79 -1.75 -18.97
N ALA A 90 7.92 -1.19 -18.13
CA ALA A 90 7.29 0.10 -18.39
C ALA A 90 8.26 1.29 -18.34
N PHE A 91 9.32 1.24 -17.51
CA PHE A 91 10.22 2.38 -17.30
C PHE A 91 11.52 2.34 -18.12
N ASN A 92 12.03 1.17 -18.51
CA ASN A 92 13.41 1.07 -19.00
C ASN A 92 13.59 1.27 -20.51
N ASN A 93 12.56 1.52 -21.33
CA ASN A 93 12.65 1.69 -22.80
C ASN A 93 13.42 0.59 -23.57
N LEU A 94 13.88 -0.45 -22.88
CA LEU A 94 14.59 -1.63 -23.37
C LEU A 94 13.64 -2.83 -23.29
N ASP A 95 13.89 -3.86 -24.09
CA ASP A 95 13.14 -5.13 -24.16
C ASP A 95 13.26 -5.95 -22.87
N VAL A 96 12.79 -5.42 -21.74
CA VAL A 96 12.66 -6.16 -20.49
C VAL A 96 11.42 -7.01 -20.57
N ASP A 97 11.60 -8.33 -20.57
CA ASP A 97 10.49 -9.28 -20.48
C ASP A 97 9.70 -9.08 -19.17
N PRO A 98 8.40 -8.74 -19.22
CA PRO A 98 7.60 -8.53 -18.02
C PRO A 98 7.30 -9.83 -17.27
N THR A 99 7.67 -10.99 -17.79
CA THR A 99 7.39 -12.31 -17.19
C THR A 99 8.04 -12.49 -15.82
N CYS A 100 7.28 -12.99 -14.85
CA CYS A 100 7.77 -13.28 -13.51
C CYS A 100 8.99 -14.20 -13.51
N LEU A 101 10.08 -13.68 -12.94
CA LEU A 101 11.37 -14.38 -12.91
C LEU A 101 11.33 -15.63 -12.02
N LEU A 102 10.37 -15.73 -11.09
CA LEU A 102 10.22 -16.86 -10.18
C LEU A 102 9.47 -18.03 -10.82
N CYS A 103 8.26 -17.77 -11.35
CA CYS A 103 7.38 -18.82 -11.84
C CYS A 103 7.45 -19.03 -13.36
N LYS A 104 7.87 -18.01 -14.13
CA LYS A 104 7.98 -18.04 -15.60
C LYS A 104 6.68 -18.37 -16.34
N THR A 105 5.52 -18.06 -15.76
CA THR A 105 4.21 -18.39 -16.35
C THR A 105 3.43 -17.20 -16.89
N SER A 106 3.57 -16.02 -16.29
CA SER A 106 2.82 -14.81 -16.63
C SER A 106 3.59 -13.55 -16.23
N ALA A 107 3.12 -12.40 -16.69
CA ALA A 107 3.70 -11.10 -16.32
C ALA A 107 3.72 -10.92 -14.78
N GLU A 108 4.82 -10.38 -14.25
CA GLU A 108 4.96 -10.05 -12.84
C GLU A 108 4.25 -8.74 -12.52
N THR A 109 2.92 -8.78 -12.50
CA THR A 109 2.09 -7.68 -12.01
C THR A 109 1.99 -7.71 -10.48
N LEU A 110 1.44 -6.64 -9.90
CA LEU A 110 1.18 -6.58 -8.46
C LEU A 110 0.24 -7.70 -8.00
N GLU A 111 -0.83 -7.92 -8.78
CA GLU A 111 -1.75 -9.04 -8.65
C GLU A 111 -1.03 -10.39 -8.67
N HIS A 112 -0.20 -10.63 -9.69
CA HIS A 112 0.54 -11.87 -9.79
C HIS A 112 1.44 -12.08 -8.56
N PHE A 113 2.20 -11.06 -8.16
CA PHE A 113 3.11 -11.14 -7.02
C PHE A 113 2.37 -11.45 -5.72
N ILE A 114 1.28 -10.72 -5.44
CA ILE A 114 0.55 -10.80 -4.17
C ILE A 114 -0.41 -11.99 -4.10
N LEU A 115 -1.00 -12.42 -5.21
CA LEU A 115 -2.10 -13.41 -5.18
C LEU A 115 -1.80 -14.70 -5.94
N HIS A 116 -1.06 -14.67 -7.06
CA HIS A 116 -1.05 -15.81 -8.00
C HIS A 116 0.31 -16.51 -8.22
N CYS A 117 1.45 -15.90 -7.90
CA CYS A 117 2.77 -16.46 -8.17
C CYS A 117 2.95 -17.82 -7.47
N THR A 118 2.97 -18.92 -8.21
CA THR A 118 2.95 -20.29 -7.65
C THR A 118 4.14 -20.58 -6.74
N LYS A 119 5.31 -19.98 -7.02
CA LYS A 119 6.51 -20.12 -6.17
C LYS A 119 6.36 -19.48 -4.79
N LEU A 120 5.47 -18.51 -4.64
CA LEU A 120 5.19 -17.82 -3.37
C LEU A 120 3.94 -18.36 -2.67
N GLN A 121 3.24 -19.33 -3.26
CA GLN A 121 1.98 -19.86 -2.72
C GLN A 121 2.10 -20.33 -1.27
N HIS A 122 3.16 -21.06 -0.94
CA HIS A 122 3.39 -21.61 0.40
C HIS A 122 3.51 -20.52 1.49
N VAL A 123 3.96 -19.31 1.14
CA VAL A 123 4.01 -18.15 2.05
C VAL A 123 2.63 -17.52 2.21
N ARG A 124 1.86 -17.46 1.12
CA ARG A 124 0.57 -16.77 1.08
C ARG A 124 -0.53 -17.48 1.84
N VAL A 125 -0.69 -18.78 1.63
CA VAL A 125 -1.90 -19.53 2.04
C VAL A 125 -2.26 -19.26 3.50
N GLN A 126 -1.32 -19.46 4.42
CA GLN A 126 -1.58 -19.25 5.84
C GLN A 126 -1.95 -17.80 6.16
N ILE A 127 -1.20 -16.83 5.61
CA ILE A 127 -1.43 -15.42 5.94
C ILE A 127 -2.73 -14.90 5.31
N LEU A 128 -3.12 -15.39 4.13
CA LEU A 128 -4.41 -15.08 3.53
C LEU A 128 -5.57 -15.67 4.33
N CYS A 129 -5.41 -16.88 4.90
CA CYS A 129 -6.37 -17.42 5.86
C CYS A 129 -6.49 -16.55 7.12
N ASP A 130 -5.36 -16.06 7.66
CA ASP A 130 -5.36 -15.15 8.81
C ASP A 130 -6.09 -13.82 8.46
N ILE A 131 -5.84 -13.26 7.27
CA ILE A 131 -6.54 -12.05 6.77
C ILE A 131 -8.04 -12.30 6.64
N ALA A 132 -8.44 -13.41 6.01
CA ALA A 132 -9.85 -13.77 5.85
C ALA A 132 -10.55 -13.91 7.20
N SER A 133 -9.90 -14.55 8.17
CA SER A 133 -10.41 -14.70 9.54
C SER A 133 -10.57 -13.35 10.23
N ALA A 134 -9.60 -12.45 10.06
CA ALA A 134 -9.64 -11.09 10.64
C ALA A 134 -10.71 -10.18 9.99
N CYS A 135 -11.11 -10.46 8.74
CA CYS A 135 -12.21 -9.75 8.07
C CYS A 135 -13.60 -10.13 8.64
N GLY A 136 -13.69 -11.23 9.40
CA GLY A 136 -14.93 -11.73 10.01
C GLY A 136 -15.78 -12.57 9.05
N GLU A 137 -16.83 -13.21 9.59
CA GLU A 137 -17.69 -14.17 8.87
C GLU A 137 -18.44 -13.58 7.67
N ASN A 138 -18.61 -12.26 7.65
CA ASN A 138 -19.36 -11.56 6.59
C ASN A 138 -18.55 -11.36 5.31
N ILE A 139 -17.23 -11.57 5.33
CA ILE A 139 -16.35 -11.30 4.18
C ILE A 139 -15.63 -12.58 3.80
N ASN A 140 -16.14 -13.26 2.80
CA ASN A 140 -15.41 -14.36 2.19
C ASN A 140 -14.32 -13.81 1.27
N PHE A 141 -13.14 -13.55 1.83
CA PHE A 141 -11.99 -12.99 1.12
C PHE A 141 -11.69 -13.71 -0.20
N SER A 142 -11.83 -15.05 -0.21
CA SER A 142 -11.56 -15.87 -1.40
C SER A 142 -12.57 -15.70 -2.54
N GLN A 143 -13.78 -15.21 -2.24
CA GLN A 143 -14.84 -14.95 -3.22
C GLN A 143 -14.85 -13.49 -3.70
N LEU A 144 -14.10 -12.60 -3.05
CA LEU A 144 -13.93 -11.23 -3.54
C LEU A 144 -13.23 -11.23 -4.90
N CYS A 145 -13.56 -10.24 -5.73
CA CYS A 145 -12.81 -10.02 -6.95
C CYS A 145 -11.37 -9.59 -6.61
N THR A 146 -10.45 -9.80 -7.56
CA THR A 146 -9.02 -9.51 -7.36
C THR A 146 -8.76 -8.07 -6.92
N SER A 147 -9.46 -7.08 -7.50
CA SER A 147 -9.25 -5.68 -7.14
C SER A 147 -9.58 -5.40 -5.67
N ASP A 148 -10.64 -6.02 -5.14
CA ASP A 148 -11.04 -5.83 -3.75
C ASP A 148 -10.11 -6.58 -2.79
N GLN A 149 -9.66 -7.79 -3.16
CA GLN A 149 -8.61 -8.50 -2.42
C GLN A 149 -7.34 -7.65 -2.31
N LEU A 150 -6.90 -7.05 -3.42
CA LEU A 150 -5.72 -6.18 -3.44
C LEU A 150 -5.95 -4.90 -2.65
N ARG A 151 -7.11 -4.26 -2.73
CA ARG A 151 -7.43 -3.08 -1.90
C ARG A 151 -7.37 -3.38 -0.42
N ILE A 152 -7.94 -4.51 0.04
CA ILE A 152 -7.85 -4.94 1.43
C ILE A 152 -6.38 -5.15 1.82
N ILE A 153 -5.60 -5.84 0.98
CA ILE A 153 -4.19 -6.12 1.29
C ILE A 153 -3.34 -4.84 1.34
N LEU A 154 -3.53 -3.95 0.37
CA LEU A 154 -2.66 -2.80 0.15
C LEU A 154 -3.07 -1.59 0.99
N ASP A 155 -4.36 -1.32 1.12
CA ASP A 155 -4.88 -0.18 1.88
C ASP A 155 -6.16 -0.54 2.64
N VAL A 156 -6.01 -1.29 3.73
CA VAL A 156 -7.11 -1.70 4.64
C VAL A 156 -8.02 -0.55 5.05
N TYR A 157 -7.46 0.66 5.20
CA TYR A 157 -8.24 1.81 5.63
C TYR A 157 -9.10 2.38 4.52
N SER A 158 -8.81 2.08 3.25
CA SER A 158 -9.69 2.40 2.11
C SER A 158 -10.96 1.57 2.08
N THR A 159 -10.91 0.36 2.64
CA THR A 159 -11.95 -0.65 2.50
C THR A 159 -12.97 -0.60 3.63
N VAL A 160 -13.09 0.52 4.34
CA VAL A 160 -14.03 0.68 5.47
C VAL A 160 -15.48 0.51 5.01
N ASP A 161 -15.80 0.80 3.75
CA ASP A 161 -17.14 0.55 3.20
C ASP A 161 -17.37 -0.95 2.91
N VAL A 162 -16.31 -1.67 2.53
CA VAL A 162 -16.35 -3.13 2.28
C VAL A 162 -16.39 -3.90 3.58
N VAL A 163 -15.65 -3.44 4.59
CA VAL A 163 -15.62 -4.01 5.94
C VAL A 163 -16.71 -3.32 6.75
N HIS A 164 -17.92 -3.86 6.71
CA HIS A 164 -19.14 -3.32 7.36
C HIS A 164 -19.04 -3.05 8.89
N ASN A 165 -17.88 -3.26 9.49
CA ASN A 165 -17.62 -3.04 10.90
C ASN A 165 -16.58 -1.92 11.07
N LYS A 166 -17.01 -0.74 11.53
CA LYS A 166 -16.14 0.43 11.79
C LYS A 166 -15.21 0.27 13.00
N ASN A 167 -15.08 -0.93 13.55
CA ASN A 167 -14.22 -1.14 14.70
C ASN A 167 -12.74 -1.10 14.26
N THR A 168 -12.05 -0.07 14.75
CA THR A 168 -10.65 0.24 14.48
C THR A 168 -9.69 -0.88 14.84
N GLU A 169 -10.06 -1.74 15.80
CA GLU A 169 -9.22 -2.88 16.22
C GLU A 169 -9.12 -3.94 15.13
N TYR A 170 -10.22 -4.26 14.44
CA TYR A 170 -10.19 -5.20 13.31
C TYR A 170 -9.36 -4.67 12.15
N LEU A 171 -9.48 -3.38 11.83
CA LEU A 171 -8.66 -2.78 10.76
C LEU A 171 -7.17 -2.82 11.11
N ALA A 172 -6.80 -2.59 12.37
CA ALA A 172 -5.42 -2.70 12.82
C ALA A 172 -4.90 -4.14 12.73
N GLU A 173 -5.74 -5.13 13.04
CA GLU A 173 -5.42 -6.55 12.94
C GLU A 173 -5.23 -6.99 11.48
N ILE A 174 -6.15 -6.63 10.58
CA ILE A 174 -6.03 -6.87 9.15
C ILE A 174 -4.77 -6.17 8.60
N ASP A 175 -4.50 -4.92 9.00
CA ASP A 175 -3.29 -4.21 8.58
C ASP A 175 -2.01 -4.92 9.04
N ARG A 176 -2.00 -5.49 10.25
CA ARG A 176 -0.89 -6.31 10.74
C ARG A 176 -0.65 -7.54 9.88
N HIS A 177 -1.69 -8.29 9.54
CA HIS A 177 -1.55 -9.48 8.69
C HIS A 177 -1.14 -9.14 7.27
N THR A 178 -1.66 -8.07 6.70
CA THR A 178 -1.33 -7.64 5.33
C THR A 178 0.10 -7.08 5.23
N ARG A 179 0.59 -6.36 6.25
CA ARG A 179 2.02 -5.99 6.37
C ARG A 179 2.91 -7.22 6.45
N ARG A 180 2.52 -8.22 7.26
CA ARG A 180 3.23 -9.51 7.36
C ARG A 180 3.27 -10.22 6.01
N LEU A 181 2.15 -10.26 5.26
CA LEU A 181 2.07 -10.85 3.93
C LEU A 181 3.07 -10.19 2.97
N CYS A 182 2.95 -8.86 2.78
CA CYS A 182 3.79 -8.09 1.87
C CYS A 182 5.29 -8.31 2.14
N HIS A 183 5.69 -8.25 3.42
CA HIS A 183 7.07 -8.46 3.81
C HIS A 183 7.53 -9.91 3.64
N ALA A 184 6.71 -10.90 3.99
CA ALA A 184 7.06 -12.31 3.82
C ALA A 184 7.28 -12.67 2.35
N LEU A 185 6.41 -12.17 1.46
CA LEU A 185 6.56 -12.33 0.01
C LEU A 185 7.85 -11.67 -0.50
N HIS A 186 8.17 -10.47 -0.02
CA HIS A 186 9.41 -9.79 -0.35
C HIS A 186 10.66 -10.59 0.07
N CYS A 187 10.67 -11.11 1.30
CA CYS A 187 11.78 -11.91 1.81
C CYS A 187 11.97 -13.20 0.99
N GLU A 188 10.89 -13.94 0.74
CA GLU A 188 10.97 -15.20 -0.03
C GLU A 188 11.38 -14.93 -1.48
N CYS A 189 10.85 -13.87 -2.10
CA CYS A 189 11.25 -13.44 -3.43
C CYS A 189 12.76 -13.12 -3.51
N LYS A 190 13.29 -12.35 -2.55
CA LYS A 190 14.74 -12.08 -2.45
C LYS A 190 15.57 -13.35 -2.29
N LYS A 191 15.13 -14.27 -1.44
CA LYS A 191 15.79 -15.56 -1.23
C LYS A 191 15.83 -16.39 -2.51
N LEU A 192 14.71 -16.50 -3.22
CA LEU A 192 14.64 -17.23 -4.49
C LEU A 192 15.49 -16.58 -5.58
N PHE A 193 15.55 -15.24 -5.63
CA PHE A 193 16.45 -14.53 -6.55
C PHE A 193 17.93 -14.73 -6.24
N ALA A 194 18.30 -14.89 -4.97
CA ALA A 194 19.67 -15.22 -4.59
C ALA A 194 20.12 -16.59 -5.12
N LEU A 195 19.19 -17.49 -5.47
CA LEU A 195 19.47 -18.80 -6.07
C LEU A 195 19.52 -18.76 -7.61
N LEU A 196 19.06 -17.67 -8.24
CA LEU A 196 19.11 -17.56 -9.70
C LEU A 196 20.55 -17.28 -10.17
N PRO A 197 21.00 -17.90 -11.30
CA PRO A 197 22.32 -17.67 -11.88
C PRO A 197 22.60 -16.19 -12.16
N THR A 198 23.81 -15.73 -11.82
CA THR A 198 24.22 -14.32 -11.89
C THR A 198 24.15 -13.73 -13.30
N ARG A 199 24.26 -14.55 -14.36
CA ARG A 199 24.09 -14.11 -15.76
C ARG A 199 22.67 -13.59 -16.07
N ARG A 200 21.66 -13.94 -15.28
CA ARG A 200 20.30 -13.38 -15.36
C ARG A 200 20.07 -12.19 -14.45
N ARG A 201 21.06 -11.81 -13.63
CA ARG A 201 20.99 -10.60 -12.79
C ARG A 201 21.47 -9.35 -13.52
N TYR A 202 22.16 -9.51 -14.66
CA TYR A 202 22.78 -8.43 -15.43
C TYR A 202 22.62 -8.58 -16.95
N GLY A 203 21.71 -9.44 -17.43
CA GLY A 203 21.12 -9.29 -18.78
C GLY A 203 20.04 -8.19 -18.77
N LEU A 204 20.37 -7.14 -18.01
CA LEU A 204 19.70 -5.90 -17.66
C LEU A 204 20.46 -4.78 -18.35
#